data_AF-A0A8T4DXW9-F1
#
_entry.id   AF-A0A8T4DXW9-F1
#
_cell.length_a   1.000
_cell.length_b   1.000
_cell.length_c   1.000
_cell.angle_alpha   90.00
_cell.angle_beta   90.00
_cell.angle_gamma   90.00
#
_symmetry.space_group_name_H-M   'P 1'
#
loop_
_entity.id
_entity.type
_entity.pdbx_description
1 polymer ?
#
loop_
_entity_poly.entity_id
_entity_poly.type
_entity_poly.pdbx_seq_one_letter_code
_entity_poly.pdbx_strand_id
1 'polypeptide(L)' 'MGKKEKKARTREKKQRTGKKHSSIKVWEKYEVSGESASRKNKFCPRCGSGTFLSEQKNREYCGKCGYT' A
#
# COMPACT_ATOMS: atom_id res chain seq x y z
N MET A 1 -3.33 57.71 16.09
CA MET A 1 -2.25 56.88 15.51
C MET A 1 -2.40 55.47 16.05
N GLY A 2 -2.56 54.45 15.19
CA GLY A 2 -2.75 53.07 15.66
C GLY A 2 -3.12 52.11 14.53
N LYS A 3 -2.21 51.90 13.56
CA LYS A 3 -2.37 50.86 12.55
C LYS A 3 -2.14 49.49 13.22
N LYS A 4 -3.21 48.76 13.54
CA LYS A 4 -3.12 47.34 13.95
C LYS A 4 -2.84 46.49 12.72
N GLU A 5 -1.59 46.08 12.56
CA GLU A 5 -1.15 45.16 11.53
C GLU A 5 -1.77 43.77 11.74
N LYS A 6 -2.60 43.33 10.79
CA LYS A 6 -3.11 41.95 10.71
C LYS A 6 -2.01 41.07 10.10
N LYS A 7 -1.22 40.38 10.92
CA LYS A 7 -0.30 39.35 10.44
C LYS A 7 -1.09 38.10 10.02
N ALA A 8 -1.28 37.92 8.72
CA ALA A 8 -1.83 36.70 8.14
C ALA A 8 -0.84 35.54 8.37
N ARG A 9 -1.25 34.49 9.09
CA ARG A 9 -0.47 33.25 9.23
C ARG A 9 -0.41 32.54 7.87
N THR A 10 0.70 32.66 7.15
CA THR A 10 0.94 31.91 5.91
C THR A 10 1.18 30.44 6.25
N ARG A 11 0.20 29.58 5.93
CA ARG A 11 0.34 28.12 6.05
C ARG A 11 1.28 27.63 4.96
N GLU A 12 2.48 27.21 5.36
CA GLU A 12 3.49 26.68 4.44
C GLU A 12 2.93 25.42 3.72
N LYS A 13 3.02 25.41 2.39
CA LYS A 13 2.54 24.29 1.57
C LYS A 13 3.54 23.14 1.69
N LYS A 14 3.16 22.08 2.42
CA LYS A 14 3.94 20.84 2.51
C LYS A 14 4.16 20.26 1.11
N GLN A 15 5.41 20.16 0.69
CA GLN A 15 5.80 19.58 -0.59
C GLN A 15 5.38 18.10 -0.61
N ARG A 16 4.48 17.75 -1.53
CA ARG A 16 4.06 16.36 -1.75
C ARG A 16 5.17 15.64 -2.49
N THR A 17 5.84 14.71 -1.82
CA THR A 17 6.82 13.83 -2.48
C THR A 17 6.05 12.88 -3.38
N GLY A 18 5.98 13.21 -4.67
CA GLY A 18 5.32 12.42 -5.71
C GLY A 18 6.09 11.14 -6.05
N LYS A 19 6.49 10.37 -5.05
CA LYS A 19 7.09 9.05 -5.29
C LYS A 19 5.99 8.15 -5.85
N LYS A 20 6.14 7.77 -7.10
CA LYS A 20 5.30 6.75 -7.74
C LYS A 20 5.54 5.43 -7.01
N HIS A 21 4.47 4.67 -6.81
CA HIS A 21 4.58 3.32 -6.26
C HIS A 21 5.47 2.49 -7.18
N SER A 22 6.44 1.78 -6.60
CA SER A 22 7.33 0.88 -7.35
C SER A 22 6.53 -0.23 -8.02
N SER A 23 7.09 -0.77 -9.09
CA SER A 23 6.55 -1.95 -9.77
C SER A 23 6.34 -3.09 -8.76
N ILE A 24 5.16 -3.69 -8.79
CA ILE A 24 4.78 -4.79 -7.89
C ILE A 24 5.59 -6.03 -8.29
N LYS A 25 6.44 -6.52 -7.37
CA LYS A 25 7.24 -7.74 -7.55
C LYS A 25 6.40 -8.98 -7.23
N VAL A 26 5.63 -9.45 -8.20
CA VAL A 26 4.70 -10.58 -7.99
C VAL A 26 5.46 -11.90 -7.77
N TRP A 27 6.64 -12.05 -8.36
CA TRP A 27 7.46 -13.28 -8.28
C TRP A 27 7.94 -13.59 -6.85
N GLU A 28 8.11 -12.59 -5.98
CA GLU A 28 8.59 -12.80 -4.60
C GLU A 28 7.60 -13.61 -3.75
N LYS A 29 6.33 -13.69 -4.17
CA LYS A 29 5.27 -14.43 -3.47
C LYS A 29 5.24 -15.92 -3.82
N TYR A 30 6.07 -16.34 -4.76
CA TYR A 30 6.26 -17.75 -5.12
C TYR A 30 7.61 -18.21 -4.60
N GLU A 31 7.61 -19.34 -3.92
CA GLU A 31 8.81 -20.06 -3.53
C GLU A 31 8.92 -21.30 -4.42
N VAL A 32 10.08 -21.48 -5.05
CA VAL A 32 10.34 -22.65 -5.90
C VAL A 32 11.15 -23.64 -5.07
N SER A 33 10.53 -24.77 -4.72
CA SER A 33 11.18 -25.88 -4.04
C SER A 33 11.31 -27.02 -5.06
N GLY A 34 12.43 -26.99 -5.81
CA GLY A 34 12.73 -27.97 -6.85
C GLY A 34 11.66 -28.00 -7.94
N GLU A 35 10.85 -29.06 -7.94
CA GLU A 35 9.80 -29.32 -8.94
C GLU A 35 8.43 -28.70 -8.56
N SER A 36 8.31 -28.16 -7.34
CA SER A 36 7.06 -27.63 -6.81
C SER A 36 7.12 -26.12 -6.54
N ALA A 37 6.09 -25.39 -6.97
CA ALA A 37 5.93 -23.97 -6.68
C ALA A 37 4.99 -23.78 -5.49
N SER A 38 5.56 -23.51 -4.32
CA SER A 38 4.83 -23.17 -3.10
C SER A 38 4.48 -21.68 -3.08
N ARG A 39 3.26 -21.34 -2.66
CA ARG A 39 2.79 -19.95 -2.62
C ARG A 39 2.90 -19.43 -1.19
N LYS A 40 3.50 -18.26 -1.00
CA LYS A 40 3.71 -17.68 0.34
C LYS A 40 2.45 -17.08 0.95
N ASN A 41 1.56 -16.53 0.12
CA ASN A 41 0.34 -15.85 0.58
C ASN A 41 -0.92 -16.53 0.02
N LYS A 42 -2.01 -16.46 0.80
CA LYS A 42 -3.33 -16.91 0.37
C LYS A 42 -3.91 -16.03 -0.73
N PHE A 43 -4.79 -16.61 -1.56
CA PHE A 43 -5.59 -15.84 -2.50
C PHE A 43 -6.81 -15.23 -1.82
N CYS A 44 -7.21 -14.05 -2.29
CA CYS A 44 -8.44 -13.43 -1.81
C CYS A 44 -9.66 -14.22 -2.33
N PRO A 45 -10.58 -14.67 -1.45
CA PRO A 45 -11.76 -15.44 -1.85
C PRO A 45 -12.73 -14.65 -2.74
N ARG A 46 -12.69 -13.30 -2.67
CA ARG A 46 -13.55 -12.42 -3.47
C ARG A 46 -12.95 -12.02 -4.81
N CYS A 47 -11.62 -11.88 -4.89
CA CYS A 47 -10.95 -11.43 -6.12
C CYS A 47 -10.50 -12.59 -7.03
N GLY A 48 -10.51 -13.82 -6.51
CA GLY A 48 -10.09 -15.00 -7.24
C GLY A 48 -8.56 -15.15 -7.39
N SER A 49 -8.17 -16.14 -8.18
CA SER A 49 -6.79 -16.47 -8.50
C SER A 49 -6.08 -15.28 -9.16
N GLY A 50 -4.93 -14.89 -8.60
CA GLY A 50 -4.11 -13.77 -9.08
C GLY A 50 -4.03 -12.58 -8.13
N THR A 51 -4.89 -12.50 -7.10
CA THR A 51 -4.79 -11.47 -6.04
C THR A 51 -4.41 -12.08 -4.70
N PHE A 52 -3.15 -11.89 -4.31
CA PHE A 52 -2.66 -12.31 -3.01
C PHE A 52 -3.14 -11.38 -1.88
N LEU A 53 -3.52 -11.98 -0.76
CA LEU A 53 -3.75 -11.28 0.49
C LEU A 53 -2.41 -10.82 1.07
N SER A 54 -2.35 -9.59 1.58
CA SER A 54 -1.21 -9.12 2.36
C SER A 54 -1.37 -9.62 3.79
N GLU A 55 -0.46 -10.47 4.21
CA GLU A 55 -0.35 -10.84 5.62
C GLU A 55 0.32 -9.69 6.37
N GLN A 56 -0.45 -9.07 7.25
CA GLN A 56 0.03 -8.14 8.25
C GLN A 56 -0.03 -8.85 9.60
N LYS A 57 0.70 -8.36 10.61
CA LYS A 57 0.81 -9.01 11.93
C LYS A 57 -0.55 -9.38 12.58
N ASN A 58 -1.61 -8.63 12.28
CA ASN A 58 -2.93 -8.80 12.90
C ASN A 58 -4.09 -8.99 11.90
N ARG A 59 -3.84 -9.02 10.58
CA ARG A 59 -4.92 -9.12 9.57
C ARG A 59 -4.44 -9.56 8.18
N GLU A 60 -5.36 -10.11 7.38
CA GLU A 60 -5.14 -10.46 5.97
C GLU A 60 -5.85 -9.46 5.06
N TYR A 61 -5.12 -8.50 4.48
CA TYR A 61 -5.76 -7.44 3.69
C TYR A 61 -5.66 -7.66 2.18
N CYS A 62 -6.77 -7.56 1.47
CA CYS A 62 -6.82 -7.53 0.02
C CYS A 62 -6.73 -6.10 -0.51
N GLY A 63 -5.62 -5.76 -1.17
CA GLY A 63 -5.44 -4.44 -1.79
C GLY A 63 -6.38 -4.12 -2.95
N LYS A 64 -7.11 -5.11 -3.50
CA LYS A 64 -8.03 -4.93 -4.63
C LYS A 64 -9.48 -4.73 -4.20
N CYS A 65 -9.98 -5.49 -3.22
CA CYS A 65 -11.39 -5.42 -2.78
C CYS A 65 -11.59 -4.98 -1.33
N GLY A 66 -10.52 -4.66 -0.59
CA GLY A 66 -10.60 -4.26 0.81
C GLY A 66 -11.05 -5.37 1.76
N TYR A 67 -11.03 -6.64 1.33
CA TYR A 67 -11.23 -7.77 2.25
C TYR A 67 -10.18 -7.74 3.36
N THR A 68 -10.60 -8.00 4.59
CA THR A 68 -9.77 -8.06 5.79
C THR A 68 -9.99 -9.39 6.47
#